data_AF-A0A536BK41-F1
#
_entry.id   AF-A0A536BK41-F1
#
_cell.length_a   1.000
_cell.length_b   1.000
_cell.length_c   1.000
_cell.angle_alpha   90.00
_cell.angle_beta   90.00
_cell.angle_gamma   90.00
#
_symmetry.space_group_name_H-M   'P 1'
#
loop_
_entity.id
_entity.type
_entity.pdbx_description
1 polymer ?
#
loop_
_entity_poly.entity_id
_entity_poly.type
_entity_poly.pdbx_seq_one_letter_code
_entity_poly.pdbx_strand_id
1 'polypeptide(L)'
;MPMALLLVSGHRADIPSLQSAHKLADLGITAITVLGDEETLALVLEGWAFDPARASEAAEAVLPTLQPLILETQFHVAVRCGSAGG
;
A
#
# COMPACT_ATOMS: atom_id res chain seq x y z
N MET A 1 -9.69 -8.39 -4.72
CA MET A 1 -8.69 -8.43 -3.64
C MET A 1 -8.72 -7.07 -2.97
N PRO A 2 -8.97 -6.99 -1.66
CA PRO A 2 -8.87 -5.75 -0.89
C PRO A 2 -7.50 -5.10 -1.08
N MET A 3 -7.51 -3.78 -1.25
CA MET A 3 -6.32 -2.98 -1.48
C MET A 3 -6.48 -1.63 -0.77
N ALA A 4 -5.38 -1.10 -0.25
CA ALA A 4 -5.30 0.28 0.22
C ALA A 4 -4.05 0.95 -0.36
N LEU A 5 -4.19 2.23 -0.72
CA LEU A 5 -3.10 3.08 -1.16
C LEU A 5 -2.88 4.17 -0.12
N LEU A 6 -1.64 4.32 0.32
CA LEU A 6 -1.24 5.31 1.31
C LEU A 6 -0.14 6.18 0.73
N LEU A 7 -0.29 7.50 0.87
CA LEU A 7 0.73 8.47 0.52
C LEU A 7 1.38 9.01 1.79
N VAL A 8 2.69 9.15 1.76
CA VAL A 8 3.46 9.60 2.90
C VAL A 8 4.53 10.57 2.44
N SER A 9 4.60 11.74 3.09
CA SER A 9 5.73 12.64 2.93
C SER A 9 6.94 12.02 3.63
N GLY A 10 7.99 11.69 2.89
CA GLY A 10 9.13 10.94 3.41
C GLY A 10 10.19 10.69 2.35
N HIS A 11 11.41 10.38 2.80
CA HIS A 11 12.55 10.14 1.92
C HIS A 11 12.78 8.63 1.78
N ARG A 12 13.47 8.20 0.72
CA ARG A 12 13.76 6.78 0.46
C ARG A 12 14.50 6.05 1.60
N ALA A 13 15.14 6.78 2.50
CA ALA A 13 15.78 6.22 3.70
C ALA A 13 14.76 5.71 4.75
N ASP A 14 13.50 6.11 4.64
CA ASP A 14 12.42 5.76 5.58
C ASP A 14 11.70 4.45 5.20
N ILE A 15 12.28 3.65 4.30
CA ILE A 15 11.67 2.39 3.86
C ILE A 15 11.54 1.41 5.06
N PRO A 16 10.35 0.81 5.26
CA PRO A 16 10.07 -0.09 6.37
C PRO A 16 11.02 -1.29 6.45
N SER A 17 11.48 -1.61 7.65
CA SER A 17 12.24 -2.83 7.91
C SER A 17 11.33 -4.07 7.96
N LEU A 18 11.89 -5.26 7.70
CA LEU A 18 11.19 -6.55 7.70
C LEU A 18 10.47 -6.90 9.02
N GLN A 19 10.75 -6.16 10.11
CA GLN A 19 10.17 -6.40 11.43
C GLN A 19 8.64 -6.25 11.47
N SER A 20 8.06 -5.52 10.52
CA SER A 20 6.62 -5.30 10.43
C SER A 20 5.85 -6.46 9.78
N ALA A 21 6.55 -7.43 9.18
CA ALA A 21 5.94 -8.47 8.35
C ALA A 21 4.91 -9.34 9.10
N HIS A 22 5.19 -9.74 10.35
CA HIS A 22 4.24 -10.53 11.14
C HIS A 22 2.96 -9.74 11.47
N LYS A 23 3.10 -8.48 11.88
CA LYS A 23 1.97 -7.59 12.15
C LYS A 23 1.08 -7.40 10.92
N LEU A 24 1.69 -7.29 9.74
CA LEU A 24 0.97 -7.12 8.49
C LEU A 24 0.26 -8.40 8.07
N ALA A 25 0.88 -9.56 8.29
CA ALA A 25 0.24 -10.84 8.08
C ALA A 25 -0.99 -11.03 9.00
N ASP A 26 -0.91 -10.60 10.27
CA ASP A 26 -2.05 -10.62 11.21
C ASP A 26 -3.20 -9.71 10.76
N LEU A 27 -2.90 -8.66 9.98
CA LEU A 27 -3.88 -7.78 9.34
C LEU A 27 -4.42 -8.34 8.01
N GLY A 28 -4.00 -9.54 7.61
CA GLY A 28 -4.44 -10.18 6.38
C GLY A 28 -3.73 -9.66 5.12
N ILE A 29 -2.68 -8.85 5.27
CA ILE A 29 -1.87 -8.33 4.16
C ILE A 29 -0.90 -9.40 3.70
N THR A 30 -0.85 -9.61 2.39
CA THR A 30 -0.02 -10.64 1.74
C THR A 30 1.02 -10.06 0.80
N ALA A 31 0.85 -8.81 0.37
CA ALA A 31 1.83 -8.10 -0.43
C ALA A 31 1.86 -6.61 -0.07
N ILE A 32 3.07 -6.04 -0.16
CA ILE A 32 3.34 -4.63 0.07
C ILE A 32 4.21 -4.16 -1.07
N THR A 33 3.77 -3.11 -1.77
CA THR A 33 4.60 -2.43 -2.76
C THR A 33 4.91 -1.04 -2.25
N VAL A 34 6.20 -0.69 -2.19
CA VAL A 34 6.66 0.66 -1.86
C VAL A 34 7.13 1.34 -3.14
N LEU A 35 6.53 2.48 -3.44
CA LEU A 35 6.87 3.35 -4.55
C LEU A 35 7.34 4.68 -3.97
N GLY A 36 8.14 5.45 -4.69
CA GLY A 36 8.50 6.77 -4.21
C GLY A 36 9.53 7.48 -5.07
N ASP A 37 9.71 8.75 -4.75
CA ASP A 37 10.72 9.64 -5.30
C ASP A 37 11.54 10.27 -4.15
N GLU A 38 12.17 11.42 -4.40
CA GLU A 38 12.98 12.13 -3.41
C GLU A 38 12.13 12.82 -2.32
N GLU A 39 10.81 12.95 -2.46
CA GLU A 39 9.99 13.70 -1.49
C GLU A 39 8.76 12.92 -0.99
N THR A 40 8.36 11.89 -1.72
CA THR A 40 7.11 11.16 -1.48
C THR A 40 7.33 9.65 -1.52
N LEU A 41 6.69 8.95 -0.59
CA LEU A 41 6.53 7.50 -0.63
C LEU A 41 5.04 7.16 -0.80
N ALA A 42 4.77 6.12 -1.58
CA ALA A 42 3.47 5.50 -1.69
C ALA A 42 3.54 4.02 -1.30
N LEU A 43 2.58 3.56 -0.52
CA LEU A 43 2.46 2.18 -0.10
C LEU A 43 1.17 1.60 -0.62
N VAL A 44 1.30 0.50 -1.35
CA VAL A 44 0.18 -0.33 -1.78
C VAL A 44 0.14 -1.56 -0.89
N LEU A 45 -0.96 -1.72 -0.17
CA LEU A 45 -1.21 -2.88 0.69
C LEU A 45 -2.24 -3.76 0.00
N GLU A 46 -1.93 -5.04 -0.15
CA GLU A 46 -2.81 -6.01 -0.79
C GLU A 46 -2.95 -7.26 0.08
N GLY A 47 -4.17 -7.77 0.20
CA GLY A 47 -4.43 -8.96 0.98
C GLY A 47 -5.87 -9.42 0.87
N TRP A 48 -6.10 -10.71 0.65
CA TRP A 48 -7.46 -11.24 0.51
C TRP A 48 -8.28 -11.16 1.81
N ALA A 49 -7.62 -11.20 2.96
CA ALA A 49 -8.22 -11.06 4.30
C ALA A 49 -8.08 -9.64 4.87
N PHE A 50 -7.46 -8.72 4.13
CA PHE A 50 -7.24 -7.35 4.58
C PHE A 50 -8.54 -6.54 4.56
N ASP A 51 -8.78 -5.80 5.63
CA ASP A 51 -9.86 -4.81 5.72
C ASP A 51 -9.31 -3.40 5.43
N PRO A 52 -9.67 -2.75 4.32
CA PRO A 52 -9.21 -1.40 3.99
C PRO A 52 -9.56 -0.35 5.05
N ALA A 53 -10.60 -0.56 5.86
CA ALA A 53 -10.92 0.35 6.97
C ALA A 53 -9.82 0.38 8.05
N ARG A 54 -8.96 -0.65 8.09
CA ARG A 54 -7.80 -0.76 8.99
C ARG A 54 -6.49 -0.33 8.34
N ALA A 55 -6.53 0.36 7.20
CA ALA A 55 -5.34 0.82 6.50
C ALA A 55 -4.43 1.69 7.38
N SER A 56 -4.99 2.49 8.31
CA SER A 56 -4.18 3.30 9.25
C SER A 56 -3.33 2.42 10.18
N GLU A 57 -3.91 1.35 10.73
CA GLU A 57 -3.19 0.42 11.61
C GLU A 57 -2.08 -0.31 10.86
N ALA A 58 -2.35 -0.71 9.61
CA ALA A 58 -1.33 -1.29 8.74
C ALA A 58 -0.22 -0.29 8.40
N ALA A 59 -0.57 0.99 8.20
CA ALA A 59 0.41 2.05 7.96
C ALA A 59 1.32 2.26 9.16
N GLU A 60 0.75 2.33 10.37
CA GLU A 60 1.50 2.50 11.62
C GLU A 60 2.46 1.34 11.87
N ALA A 61 2.08 0.12 11.47
CA ALA A 61 2.98 -1.03 11.54
C ALA A 61 4.21 -0.87 10.65
N VAL A 62 4.11 -0.10 9.57
CA VAL A 62 5.09 -0.02 8.48
C VAL A 62 5.92 1.26 8.59
N LEU A 63 5.28 2.38 8.93
CA LEU A 63 5.84 3.72 9.06
C LEU A 63 5.33 4.37 10.35
N PRO A 64 5.81 3.94 11.53
CA PRO A 64 5.25 4.36 12.83
C PRO A 64 5.43 5.85 13.14
N THR A 65 6.35 6.53 12.44
CA THR A 65 6.68 7.95 12.68
C THR A 65 6.02 8.89 11.69
N LEU A 66 5.39 8.38 10.63
CA LEU A 66 4.83 9.18 9.56
C LEU A 66 3.31 9.16 9.62
N GLN A 67 2.69 10.29 9.27
CA GLN A 67 1.24 10.41 9.16
C GLN A 67 0.83 10.16 7.70
N PRO A 68 0.28 8.99 7.37
CA PRO A 68 -0.11 8.68 6.00
C PRO A 68 -1.41 9.39 5.62
N LEU A 69 -1.46 9.87 4.39
CA LEU A 69 -2.72 10.17 3.71
C LEU A 69 -3.25 8.86 3.09
N ILE A 70 -4.32 8.32 3.67
CA ILE A 70 -5.00 7.13 3.15
C ILE A 70 -5.93 7.55 2.02
N LEU A 71 -5.72 6.99 0.83
CA LEU A 71 -6.55 7.28 -0.34
C LEU A 71 -7.68 6.26 -0.47
N GLU A 72 -8.89 6.75 -0.68
CA GLU A 72 -10.05 5.91 -0.98
C GLU A 72 -10.03 5.48 -2.45
N THR A 73 -10.19 4.17 -2.69
CA THR A 73 -10.35 3.66 -4.05
C THR A 73 -11.71 4.10 -4.60
N GLN A 74 -11.68 5.02 -5.56
CA GLN A 74 -12.91 5.50 -6.22
C GLN A 74 -13.43 4.50 -7.27
N PHE A 75 -12.52 3.85 -8.00
CA PHE A 75 -12.84 2.75 -8.92
C PHE A 75 -11.58 1.91 -9.20
N HIS A 76 -11.77 0.64 -9.55
CA HIS A 76 -10.70 -0.24 -10.03
C HIS A 76 -11.20 -0.96 -11.27
N VAL A 77 -10.47 -0.84 -12.39
CA VAL A 77 -10.82 -1.47 -13.66
C VAL A 77 -9.60 -2.17 -14.25
N ALA A 78 -9.78 -3.42 -14.65
CA ALA A 78 -8.79 -4.13 -15.44
C ALA A 78 -8.94 -3.74 -16.92
N VAL A 79 -7.89 -3.17 -17.51
CA VAL A 79 -7.86 -2.82 -18.94
C VAL A 79 -7.08 -3.89 -19.69
N ARG A 80 -7.64 -4.44 -20.76
CA ARG A 80 -6.94 -5.38 -21.65
C ARG A 80 -6.38 -4.61 -22.84
N CYS A 81 -5.14 -4.90 -23.23
CA CYS A 81 -4.64 -4.49 -24.54
C CYS A 81 -5.47 -5.18 -25.64
N GLY A 82 -6.01 -4.39 -26.57
CA GLY A 82 -6.56 -4.92 -27.81
C GLY A 82 -5.45 -5.05 -28.86
N SER A 83 -5.32 -6.21 -29.50
CA SER A 83 -4.60 -6.28 -30.76
C SER A 83 -5.48 -5.64 -31.84
N ALA A 84 -5.04 -4.53 -32.42
CA ALA A 84 -5.61 -4.03 -33.67
C ALA A 84 -5.40 -5.12 -34.74
N GLY A 85 -6.46 -5.89 -35.01
CA GLY A 85 -6.41 -6.95 -36.02
C GLY A 85 -6.51 -6.35 -37.42
N GLY A 86 -5.48 -6.67 -38.23
CA GLY A 86 -5.49 -6.90 -39.68
C GLY A 86 -6.30 -5.99 -40.58
#